data_AF-A0A2E8GRJ2-F1
#
_entry.id   AF-A0A2E8GRJ2-F1
#
_cell.length_a   1.000
_cell.length_b   1.000
_cell.length_c   1.000
_cell.angle_alpha   90.00
_cell.angle_beta   90.00
_cell.angle_gamma   90.00
#
_symmetry.space_group_name_H-M   'P 1'
#
loop_
_entity.id
_entity.type
_entity.pdbx_description
1 polymer ?
#
loop_
_entity_poly.entity_id
_entity_poly.type
_entity_poly.pdbx_seq_one_letter_code
_entity_poly.pdbx_strand_id
1 'polypeptide(L)'
;MLGCCGTNPVLGQDILSSEKLLKALQALQGNEIRYRKNYVGKTVRSSGRFLRLSPISNQTPETWALDSESGKLRLRCVLTPDEAMNFAELESGMAVRVAGRLAEPIGSRREALPLEDCQIAKALPPLPKGFRLVGRWKGCLIRLGTKSQSGKNCSLYLTLWGKSGEVVLKTVQSRDGRKIEVHDPRIEDGRLLGWTSHYPYSGKSAEYTCQAPELDLSFACDWKFGNREGILRFKRLR
;
A
#
# COMPACT_ATOMS: atom_id res chain seq x y z
N MET A 1 -29.79 9.94 23.31
CA MET A 1 -29.20 10.52 22.08
C MET A 1 -28.18 11.55 22.54
N LEU A 2 -26.88 11.57 22.21
CA LEU A 2 -25.98 10.91 21.27
C LEU A 2 -24.69 10.58 22.07
N GLY A 3 -23.91 9.52 21.86
CA GLY A 3 -23.39 9.00 20.60
C GLY A 3 -21.96 9.53 20.35
N CYS A 4 -20.99 9.20 21.22
CA CYS A 4 -19.57 9.48 20.97
C CYS A 4 -18.85 8.16 20.64
N CYS A 5 -18.77 7.83 19.35
CA CYS A 5 -17.84 6.85 18.82
C CYS A 5 -16.42 7.44 18.86
N GLY A 6 -15.69 7.18 19.94
CA GLY A 6 -14.23 7.30 19.93
C GLY A 6 -13.64 6.13 19.15
N THR A 7 -13.24 6.35 17.90
CA THR A 7 -12.33 5.43 17.22
C THR A 7 -10.95 5.56 17.87
N ASN A 8 -10.69 4.71 18.87
CA ASN A 8 -9.35 4.50 19.39
C ASN A 8 -8.44 4.01 18.25
N PRO A 9 -7.32 4.69 17.94
CA PRO A 9 -6.24 4.03 17.24
C PRO A 9 -5.62 3.05 18.23
N VAL A 10 -5.79 1.74 18.00
CA VAL A 10 -5.15 0.70 18.81
C VAL A 10 -3.62 0.82 18.61
N LEU A 11 -2.99 1.45 19.59
CA LEU A 11 -1.54 1.49 19.81
C LEU A 11 -0.99 0.06 19.95
N GLY A 12 0.01 -0.28 19.13
CA GLY A 12 0.95 -1.37 19.44
C GLY A 12 0.74 -2.74 18.79
N GLN A 13 0.11 -2.84 17.62
CA GLN A 13 0.15 -4.11 16.87
C GLN A 13 1.49 -4.27 16.14
N ASP A 14 2.24 -5.29 16.55
CA ASP A 14 3.55 -5.65 15.99
C ASP A 14 3.34 -6.26 14.58
N ILE A 15 3.19 -5.40 13.57
CA ILE A 15 2.95 -5.80 12.17
C ILE A 15 4.14 -6.63 11.68
N LEU A 16 3.86 -7.85 11.21
CA LEU A 16 4.89 -8.73 10.69
C LEU A 16 5.43 -8.22 9.35
N SER A 17 6.76 -8.06 9.26
CA SER A 17 7.44 -7.78 8.00
C SER A 17 7.34 -8.95 7.03
N SER A 18 7.47 -8.68 5.72
CA SER A 18 7.43 -9.67 4.64
C SER A 18 8.37 -10.87 4.86
N GLU A 19 9.56 -10.64 5.42
CA GLU A 19 10.52 -11.70 5.75
C GLU A 19 10.02 -12.60 6.89
N LYS A 20 9.40 -12.01 7.92
CA LYS A 20 8.81 -12.78 9.03
C LYS A 20 7.57 -13.55 8.57
N LEU A 21 6.80 -13.04 7.61
CA LEU A 21 5.67 -13.76 7.02
C LEU A 21 6.11 -15.01 6.25
N LEU A 22 7.22 -14.94 5.51
CA LEU A 22 7.77 -16.14 4.84
C LEU A 22 8.21 -17.20 5.85
N LYS A 23 8.81 -16.79 6.97
CA LYS A 23 9.17 -17.70 8.08
C LYS A 23 7.92 -18.28 8.77
N ALA A 24 6.85 -17.50 8.88
CA ALA A 24 5.57 -17.98 9.40
C ALA A 24 4.98 -19.07 8.50
N LEU A 25 5.00 -18.87 7.17
CA LEU A 25 4.50 -19.85 6.21
C LEU A 25 5.32 -21.15 6.25
N GLN A 26 6.65 -21.05 6.32
CA GLN A 26 7.53 -22.21 6.50
C GLN A 26 7.24 -22.96 7.80
N ALA A 27 7.01 -22.23 8.90
CA ALA A 27 6.64 -22.83 10.17
C ALA A 27 5.28 -23.53 10.08
N LEU A 28 4.28 -22.92 9.44
CA LEU A 28 2.97 -23.54 9.22
C LEU A 28 3.08 -24.86 8.46
N GLN A 29 3.93 -24.91 7.44
CA GLN A 29 4.13 -26.10 6.59
C GLN A 29 4.90 -27.22 7.30
N GLY A 30 5.95 -26.89 8.06
CA GLY A 30 6.86 -27.89 8.63
C GLY A 30 6.76 -28.13 10.14
N ASN A 31 6.23 -27.18 10.92
CA ASN A 31 6.13 -27.28 12.38
C ASN A 31 4.99 -26.41 12.93
N GLU A 32 3.78 -26.97 12.92
CA GLU A 32 2.56 -26.25 13.32
C GLU A 32 2.60 -25.75 14.78
N ILE A 33 3.22 -26.49 15.70
CA ILE A 33 3.39 -26.08 17.10
C ILE A 33 4.20 -24.79 17.17
N ARG A 34 5.29 -24.71 16.40
CA ARG A 34 6.11 -23.50 16.27
C ARG A 34 5.32 -22.36 15.64
N TYR A 35 4.44 -22.64 14.68
CA TYR A 35 3.57 -21.63 14.08
C TYR A 35 2.62 -21.03 15.13
N ARG A 36 1.83 -21.89 15.79
CA ARG A 36 0.86 -21.51 16.83
C ARG A 36 1.51 -20.68 17.93
N LYS A 37 2.66 -21.13 18.45
CA LYS A 37 3.36 -20.46 19.54
C LYS A 37 3.90 -19.07 19.18
N ASN A 38 4.38 -18.87 17.95
CA ASN A 38 5.20 -17.69 17.62
C ASN A 38 4.51 -16.66 16.72
N TYR A 39 3.40 -17.03 16.07
CA TYR A 39 2.80 -16.21 15.02
C TYR A 39 1.30 -15.98 15.15
N VAL A 40 0.53 -16.90 15.74
CA VAL A 40 -0.91 -16.69 15.94
C VAL A 40 -1.16 -15.43 16.76
N GLY A 41 -2.19 -14.67 16.38
CA GLY A 41 -2.56 -13.37 16.95
C GLY A 41 -1.76 -12.18 16.41
N LYS A 42 -0.67 -12.40 15.66
CA LYS A 42 0.12 -11.30 15.10
C LYS A 42 -0.56 -10.66 13.89
N THR A 43 -0.46 -9.34 13.81
CA THR A 43 -1.06 -8.57 12.71
C THR A 43 -0.24 -8.69 11.45
N VAL A 44 -0.95 -8.81 10.33
CA VAL A 44 -0.41 -8.87 8.98
C VAL A 44 -1.07 -7.78 8.16
N ARG A 45 -0.27 -7.14 7.31
CA ARG A 45 -0.75 -6.28 6.24
C ARG A 45 -0.03 -6.66 4.96
N SER A 46 -0.78 -6.90 3.89
CA SER A 46 -0.22 -7.29 2.61
C SER A 46 -1.05 -6.74 1.46
N SER A 47 -0.37 -6.39 0.38
CA SER A 47 -0.98 -6.01 -0.88
C SER A 47 -0.63 -7.07 -1.91
N GLY A 48 -1.65 -7.59 -2.59
CA GLY A 48 -1.49 -8.72 -3.49
C GLY A 48 -2.57 -8.77 -4.55
N ARG A 49 -2.70 -9.94 -5.17
CA ARG A 49 -3.74 -10.25 -6.13
C ARG A 49 -4.78 -11.14 -5.47
N PHE A 50 -6.04 -10.83 -5.66
CA PHE A 50 -7.13 -11.73 -5.36
C PHE A 50 -7.01 -12.95 -6.26
N LEU A 51 -7.12 -14.14 -5.68
CA LEU A 51 -7.09 -15.40 -6.43
C LEU A 51 -8.50 -15.92 -6.64
N ARG A 52 -9.25 -16.05 -5.55
CA ARG A 52 -10.62 -16.60 -5.55
C ARG A 52 -11.32 -16.32 -4.23
N LEU A 53 -12.65 -16.40 -4.29
CA LEU A 53 -13.56 -16.48 -3.15
C LEU A 53 -14.27 -17.84 -3.25
N SER A 54 -14.21 -18.65 -2.19
CA SER A 54 -14.78 -20.01 -2.22
C SER A 54 -15.26 -20.45 -0.84
N PRO A 55 -16.34 -21.25 -0.74
CA PRO A 55 -16.77 -21.81 0.54
C PRO A 55 -15.73 -22.80 1.09
N ILE A 56 -15.59 -22.86 2.42
CA ILE A 56 -14.78 -23.86 3.10
C ILE A 56 -15.68 -25.05 3.41
N SER A 57 -15.48 -26.14 2.67
CA SER A 57 -16.29 -27.35 2.85
C SER A 57 -16.20 -27.90 4.27
N ASN A 58 -17.32 -28.45 4.75
CA ASN A 58 -17.44 -29.17 6.03
C ASN A 58 -17.23 -28.31 7.28
N GLN A 59 -17.62 -27.03 7.23
CA GLN A 59 -17.68 -26.16 8.41
C GLN A 59 -19.12 -25.78 8.74
N THR A 60 -19.44 -25.81 10.04
CA THR A 60 -20.70 -25.32 10.60
C THR A 60 -20.37 -24.34 11.75
N PRO A 61 -20.76 -23.06 11.67
CA PRO A 61 -21.49 -22.44 10.56
C PRO A 61 -20.70 -22.44 9.24
N GLU A 62 -21.41 -22.27 8.13
CA GLU A 62 -20.79 -22.15 6.80
C GLU A 62 -19.81 -20.95 6.81
N THR A 63 -18.60 -21.18 6.32
CA THR A 63 -17.55 -20.18 6.24
C THR A 63 -17.00 -20.09 4.83
N TRP A 64 -16.53 -18.91 4.47
CA TRP A 64 -15.98 -18.60 3.17
C TRP A 64 -14.50 -18.23 3.29
N ALA A 65 -13.74 -18.54 2.25
CA ALA A 65 -12.33 -18.23 2.15
C ALA A 65 -12.10 -17.26 0.99
N LEU A 66 -11.49 -16.11 1.29
CA LEU A 66 -10.88 -15.24 0.30
C LEU A 66 -9.37 -15.52 0.26
N ASP A 67 -8.91 -16.09 -0.86
CA ASP A 67 -7.50 -16.39 -1.10
C ASP A 67 -6.85 -15.22 -1.87
N SER A 68 -5.69 -14.75 -1.39
CA SER A 68 -4.89 -13.72 -2.06
C SER A 68 -3.41 -14.11 -2.12
N GLU A 69 -2.69 -13.56 -3.10
CA GLU A 69 -1.27 -13.84 -3.34
C GLU A 69 -0.43 -12.56 -3.43
N SER A 70 0.63 -12.51 -2.65
CA SER A 70 1.65 -11.46 -2.67
C SER A 70 3.02 -12.09 -2.86
N GLY A 71 3.48 -12.17 -4.12
CA GLY A 71 4.76 -12.79 -4.45
C GLY A 71 4.74 -14.30 -4.18
N LYS A 72 5.51 -14.75 -3.17
CA LYS A 72 5.54 -16.15 -2.72
C LYS A 72 4.60 -16.45 -1.54
N LEU A 73 3.92 -15.43 -1.02
CA LEU A 73 3.01 -15.56 0.10
C LEU A 73 1.58 -15.72 -0.40
N ARG A 74 0.87 -16.70 0.14
CA ARG A 74 -0.58 -16.81 0.02
C ARG A 74 -1.21 -16.54 1.38
N LEU A 75 -2.24 -15.72 1.39
CA LEU A 75 -3.03 -15.40 2.57
C LEU A 75 -4.46 -15.88 2.34
N ARG A 76 -5.06 -16.45 3.37
CA ARG A 76 -6.45 -16.90 3.36
C ARG A 76 -7.21 -16.17 4.46
N CYS A 77 -8.14 -15.32 4.08
CA CYS A 77 -9.09 -14.71 5.00
C CYS A 77 -10.30 -15.61 5.18
N VAL A 78 -10.63 -15.92 6.43
CA VAL A 78 -11.85 -16.62 6.78
C VAL A 78 -12.93 -15.57 7.00
N LEU A 79 -14.04 -15.72 6.30
CA LEU A 79 -15.16 -14.79 6.26
C LEU A 79 -16.46 -15.51 6.59
N THR A 80 -17.40 -14.79 7.17
CA THR A 80 -18.80 -15.18 7.20
C THR A 80 -19.41 -15.07 5.78
N PRO A 81 -20.55 -15.74 5.50
CA PRO A 81 -21.23 -15.59 4.22
C PRO A 81 -21.58 -14.14 3.89
N ASP A 82 -22.06 -13.37 4.88
CA ASP A 82 -22.41 -11.95 4.69
C ASP A 82 -21.19 -11.09 4.34
N GLU A 83 -20.05 -11.34 4.98
CA GLU A 83 -18.80 -10.66 4.64
C GLU A 83 -18.30 -11.03 3.24
N ALA A 84 -18.42 -12.31 2.86
CA ALA A 84 -18.00 -12.80 1.55
C ALA A 84 -18.77 -12.12 0.41
N MET A 85 -20.07 -11.85 0.58
CA MET A 85 -20.90 -11.18 -0.43
C MET A 85 -20.37 -9.80 -0.81
N ASN A 86 -19.69 -9.08 0.09
CA ASN A 86 -19.08 -7.78 -0.22
C ASN A 86 -17.94 -7.88 -1.25
N PHE A 87 -17.46 -9.08 -1.54
CA PHE A 87 -16.32 -9.34 -2.42
C PHE A 87 -16.70 -10.21 -3.63
N ALA A 88 -17.98 -10.46 -3.86
CA ALA A 88 -18.46 -11.30 -4.97
C ALA A 88 -18.07 -10.76 -6.36
N GLU A 89 -17.88 -9.45 -6.49
CA GLU A 89 -17.44 -8.79 -7.74
C GLU A 89 -15.93 -8.90 -8.01
N LEU A 90 -15.13 -9.41 -7.06
CA LEU A 90 -13.69 -9.53 -7.28
C LEU A 90 -13.39 -10.62 -8.31
N GLU A 91 -12.66 -10.25 -9.36
CA GLU A 91 -12.16 -11.20 -10.34
C GLU A 91 -10.72 -11.60 -10.05
N SER A 92 -10.38 -12.84 -10.41
CA SER A 92 -9.02 -13.36 -10.24
C SER A 92 -8.00 -12.43 -10.91
N GLY A 93 -6.96 -12.05 -10.16
CA GLY A 93 -5.93 -11.11 -10.61
C GLY A 93 -6.16 -9.65 -10.20
N MET A 94 -7.37 -9.28 -9.77
CA MET A 94 -7.63 -7.94 -9.23
C MET A 94 -6.73 -7.65 -8.02
N ALA A 95 -6.26 -6.42 -7.91
CA ALA A 95 -5.44 -6.02 -6.77
C ALA A 95 -6.29 -5.88 -5.52
N VAL A 96 -5.81 -6.43 -4.41
CA VAL A 96 -6.44 -6.33 -3.10
C VAL A 96 -5.42 -6.04 -2.01
N ARG A 97 -5.87 -5.31 -1.00
CA ARG A 97 -5.20 -5.19 0.28
C ARG A 97 -5.90 -6.06 1.28
N VAL A 98 -5.10 -6.76 2.06
CA VAL A 98 -5.56 -7.62 3.14
C VAL A 98 -4.81 -7.23 4.40
N ALA A 99 -5.56 -6.85 5.43
CA ALA A 99 -5.07 -6.75 6.79
C ALA A 99 -5.85 -7.71 7.68
N GLY A 100 -5.22 -8.29 8.69
CA GLY A 100 -5.86 -9.23 9.59
C GLY A 100 -4.86 -9.78 10.62
N ARG A 101 -5.32 -10.71 11.46
CA ARG A 101 -4.48 -11.38 12.45
C ARG A 101 -4.24 -12.82 12.02
N LEU A 102 -3.02 -13.34 12.20
CA LEU A 102 -2.74 -14.74 11.92
C LEU A 102 -3.57 -15.63 12.84
N ALA A 103 -4.37 -16.50 12.24
CA ALA A 103 -5.28 -17.38 12.96
C ALA A 103 -4.69 -18.78 13.15
N GLU A 104 -5.39 -19.62 13.91
CA GLU A 104 -5.08 -21.05 13.89
C GLU A 104 -5.31 -21.65 12.50
N PRO A 105 -4.50 -22.64 12.10
CA PRO A 105 -4.71 -23.33 10.83
C PRO A 105 -6.04 -24.08 10.80
N ILE A 106 -6.79 -23.85 9.72
CA ILE A 106 -8.09 -24.46 9.50
C ILE A 106 -7.97 -25.55 8.45
N GLY A 107 -8.32 -26.78 8.85
CA GLY A 107 -8.22 -27.97 8.00
C GLY A 107 -6.77 -28.35 7.66
N SER A 108 -6.59 -29.12 6.60
CA SER A 108 -5.28 -29.68 6.20
C SER A 108 -4.48 -28.78 5.24
N ARG A 109 -5.07 -27.70 4.71
CA ARG A 109 -4.40 -26.84 3.72
C ARG A 109 -3.40 -25.90 4.38
N ARG A 110 -2.11 -26.20 4.21
CA ARG A 110 -0.97 -25.42 4.76
C ARG A 110 -0.24 -24.56 3.71
N GLU A 111 -0.89 -24.31 2.58
CA GLU A 111 -0.33 -23.54 1.46
C GLU A 111 -0.51 -22.02 1.61
N ALA A 112 -1.41 -21.59 2.50
CA ALA A 112 -1.73 -20.18 2.75
C ALA A 112 -1.76 -19.90 4.25
N LEU A 113 -1.29 -18.73 4.65
CA LEU A 113 -1.39 -18.27 6.03
C LEU A 113 -2.86 -17.93 6.35
N PRO A 114 -3.46 -18.58 7.36
CA PRO A 114 -4.82 -18.29 7.78
C PRO A 114 -4.88 -16.93 8.49
N LEU A 115 -5.91 -16.16 8.19
CA LEU A 115 -6.17 -14.86 8.79
C LEU A 115 -7.61 -14.80 9.32
N GLU A 116 -7.75 -14.20 10.49
CA GLU A 116 -9.02 -13.78 11.13
C GLU A 116 -9.10 -12.25 11.19
N ASP A 117 -10.31 -11.73 11.46
CA ASP A 117 -10.63 -10.29 11.52
C ASP A 117 -10.14 -9.53 10.28
N CYS A 118 -10.43 -10.09 9.11
CA CYS A 118 -9.89 -9.57 7.87
C CYS A 118 -10.55 -8.24 7.47
N GLN A 119 -9.71 -7.24 7.25
CA GLN A 119 -10.06 -6.01 6.55
C GLN A 119 -9.52 -6.09 5.13
N ILE A 120 -10.43 -6.21 4.17
CA ILE A 120 -10.10 -6.35 2.75
C ILE A 120 -10.57 -5.10 2.01
N ALA A 121 -9.69 -4.55 1.16
CA ALA A 121 -10.02 -3.42 0.31
C ALA A 121 -9.55 -3.68 -1.13
N LYS A 122 -10.31 -3.20 -2.12
CA LYS A 122 -9.84 -3.11 -3.52
C LYS A 122 -8.58 -2.24 -3.52
N ALA A 123 -7.52 -2.70 -4.16
CA ALA A 123 -6.25 -1.99 -4.27
C ALA A 123 -6.01 -1.52 -5.71
N LEU A 124 -4.99 -0.68 -5.90
CA LEU A 124 -4.57 -0.31 -7.25
C LEU A 124 -3.89 -1.50 -7.94
N PRO A 125 -4.03 -1.67 -9.27
CA PRO A 125 -3.39 -2.75 -10.01
C PRO A 125 -1.91 -2.90 -9.63
N PRO A 126 -1.42 -4.15 -9.46
CA PRO A 126 -0.07 -4.38 -9.01
C PRO A 126 0.90 -3.76 -10.01
N LEU A 127 1.96 -3.17 -9.48
CA LEU A 127 2.99 -2.56 -10.31
C LEU A 127 3.59 -3.59 -11.29
N PRO A 128 3.91 -3.20 -12.54
CA PRO A 128 4.53 -4.09 -13.51
C PRO A 128 5.79 -4.78 -12.95
N LYS A 129 6.10 -6.00 -13.41
CA LYS A 129 7.35 -6.67 -13.03
C LYS A 129 8.55 -5.76 -13.37
N GLY A 130 9.41 -5.49 -12.39
CA GLY A 130 10.58 -4.61 -12.55
C GLY A 130 10.32 -3.12 -12.26
N PHE A 131 9.09 -2.73 -11.97
CA PHE A 131 8.78 -1.38 -11.51
C PHE A 131 9.44 -1.12 -10.16
N ARG A 132 10.47 -0.26 -10.15
CA ARG A 132 11.19 0.16 -8.94
C ARG A 132 11.18 1.68 -8.89
N LEU A 133 10.50 2.25 -7.89
CA LEU A 133 10.65 3.66 -7.51
C LEU A 133 11.99 3.92 -6.81
N VAL A 134 13.05 3.15 -7.07
CA VAL A 134 14.38 3.44 -6.52
C VAL A 134 15.12 4.38 -7.46
N GLY A 135 15.47 5.59 -7.01
CA GLY A 135 16.23 6.53 -7.84
C GLY A 135 15.93 8.00 -7.59
N ARG A 136 16.15 8.82 -8.61
CA ARG A 136 15.84 10.26 -8.59
C ARG A 136 14.84 10.60 -9.69
N TRP A 137 13.88 11.44 -9.38
CA TRP A 137 12.85 11.93 -10.30
C TRP A 137 12.97 13.43 -10.46
N LYS A 138 12.55 13.92 -11.62
CA LYS A 138 12.54 15.34 -11.96
C LYS A 138 11.15 15.74 -12.43
N GLY A 139 10.56 16.71 -11.73
CA GLY A 139 9.22 17.25 -12.00
C GLY A 139 9.27 18.51 -12.84
N CYS A 140 8.55 18.54 -13.97
CA CYS A 140 8.36 19.73 -14.79
C CYS A 140 6.93 20.26 -14.63
N LEU A 141 6.80 21.58 -14.44
CA LEU A 141 5.51 22.25 -14.33
C LEU A 141 4.89 22.42 -15.71
N ILE A 142 3.64 21.97 -15.86
CA ILE A 142 2.95 21.96 -17.16
C ILE A 142 1.72 22.88 -17.17
N ARG A 143 1.10 23.13 -16.02
CA ARG A 143 -0.09 23.97 -15.91
C ARG A 143 -0.13 24.71 -14.57
N LEU A 144 -0.50 25.99 -14.61
CA LEU A 144 -0.77 26.85 -13.45
C LEU A 144 -2.14 27.53 -13.68
N GLY A 145 -3.18 27.09 -12.98
CA GLY A 145 -4.55 27.56 -13.23
C GLY A 145 -5.00 27.34 -14.68
N THR A 146 -5.59 28.35 -15.33
CA THR A 146 -6.05 28.28 -16.74
C THR A 146 -4.94 28.51 -17.76
N LYS A 147 -3.75 28.97 -17.36
CA LYS A 147 -2.63 29.26 -18.28
C LYS A 147 -1.67 28.07 -18.34
N SER A 148 -1.46 27.54 -19.54
CA SER A 148 -0.34 26.63 -19.81
C SER A 148 0.97 27.44 -19.81
N GLN A 149 1.94 27.02 -19.02
CA GLN A 149 3.31 27.54 -19.13
C GLN A 149 4.16 26.54 -19.87
N SER A 150 5.11 27.01 -20.69
CA SER A 150 6.03 26.12 -21.40
C SER A 150 6.75 25.22 -20.38
N GLY A 151 6.75 23.90 -20.61
CA GLY A 151 7.26 22.87 -19.69
C GLY A 151 8.77 22.88 -19.42
N LYS A 152 9.46 24.00 -19.65
CA LYS A 152 10.91 24.15 -19.49
C LYS A 152 11.33 24.41 -18.03
N ASN A 153 10.40 24.72 -17.12
CA ASN A 153 10.72 24.96 -15.71
C ASN A 153 10.59 23.67 -14.87
N CYS A 154 11.72 23.01 -14.70
CA CYS A 154 11.89 21.90 -13.77
C CYS A 154 11.76 22.45 -12.35
N SER A 155 10.78 21.98 -11.58
CA SER A 155 10.40 22.61 -10.31
C SER A 155 10.84 21.81 -9.10
N LEU A 156 10.93 20.48 -9.20
CA LEU A 156 11.28 19.61 -8.06
C LEU A 156 12.10 18.40 -8.48
N TYR A 157 12.95 17.95 -7.56
CA TYR A 157 13.63 16.67 -7.58
C TYR A 157 13.19 15.83 -6.39
N LEU A 158 12.89 14.56 -6.63
CA LEU A 158 12.49 13.61 -5.59
C LEU A 158 13.48 12.44 -5.57
N THR A 159 13.82 11.94 -4.40
CA THR A 159 14.48 10.63 -4.27
C THR A 159 13.54 9.66 -3.59
N LEU A 160 13.14 8.63 -4.32
CA LEU A 160 12.34 7.53 -3.80
C LEU A 160 13.27 6.33 -3.57
N TRP A 161 13.08 5.62 -2.46
CA TRP A 161 13.86 4.45 -2.10
C TRP A 161 12.93 3.32 -1.69
N GLY A 162 13.23 2.09 -2.11
CA GLY A 162 12.41 0.92 -1.87
C GLY A 162 13.20 -0.17 -1.16
N LYS A 163 12.74 -0.63 0.01
CA LYS A 163 13.31 -1.79 0.72
C LYS A 163 12.18 -2.75 1.11
N SER A 164 12.33 -4.02 0.77
CA SER A 164 11.42 -5.12 1.19
C SER A 164 9.93 -4.90 0.92
N GLY A 165 9.58 -4.18 -0.15
CA GLY A 165 8.19 -3.90 -0.55
C GLY A 165 7.65 -2.55 -0.07
N GLU A 166 8.38 -1.86 0.79
CA GLU A 166 8.05 -0.50 1.24
C GLU A 166 8.81 0.53 0.41
N VAL A 167 8.10 1.54 -0.10
CA VAL A 167 8.69 2.71 -0.74
C VAL A 167 8.71 3.84 0.28
N VAL A 168 9.77 4.65 0.26
CA VAL A 168 9.95 5.81 1.13
C VAL A 168 10.38 6.99 0.26
N LEU A 169 9.76 8.15 0.50
CA LEU A 169 10.22 9.43 -0.03
C LEU A 169 11.40 9.92 0.81
N LYS A 170 12.62 9.73 0.31
CA LYS A 170 13.87 9.99 1.03
C LYS A 170 14.20 11.48 1.07
N THR A 171 14.08 12.16 -0.07
CA THR A 171 14.38 13.59 -0.17
C THR A 171 13.48 14.27 -1.20
N VAL A 172 13.19 15.54 -0.94
CA VAL A 172 12.58 16.48 -1.89
C VAL A 172 13.49 17.70 -1.96
N GLN A 173 13.78 18.15 -3.18
CA GLN A 173 14.64 19.31 -3.43
C GLN A 173 14.03 20.19 -4.51
N SER A 174 14.20 21.50 -4.38
CA SER A 174 13.89 22.45 -5.46
C SER A 174 14.95 22.37 -6.57
N ARG A 175 14.68 23.06 -7.68
CA ARG A 175 15.58 23.14 -8.84
C ARG A 175 17.00 23.61 -8.51
N ASP A 176 17.11 24.56 -7.59
CA ASP A 176 18.36 25.15 -7.11
C ASP A 176 19.08 24.28 -6.06
N GLY A 177 18.56 23.08 -5.76
CA GLY A 177 19.17 22.12 -4.86
C GLY A 177 18.84 22.31 -3.38
N ARG A 178 18.03 23.29 -3.01
CA ARG A 178 17.60 23.47 -1.62
C ARG A 178 16.71 22.30 -1.19
N LYS A 179 17.01 21.73 -0.02
CA LYS A 179 16.19 20.67 0.58
C LYS A 179 14.86 21.25 1.04
N ILE A 180 13.80 20.48 0.81
CA ILE A 180 12.44 20.76 1.20
C ILE A 180 12.03 19.68 2.21
N GLU A 181 11.43 20.09 3.31
CA GLU A 181 10.95 19.17 4.34
C GLU A 181 9.71 18.44 3.83
N VAL A 182 9.61 17.16 4.17
CA VAL A 182 8.50 16.30 3.75
C VAL A 182 7.72 15.90 4.99
N HIS A 183 6.43 16.17 4.95
CA HIS A 183 5.46 15.73 5.93
C HIS A 183 4.48 14.78 5.26
N ASP A 184 4.03 13.79 6.03
CA ASP A 184 2.94 12.87 5.70
C ASP A 184 3.01 12.28 4.28
N PRO A 185 4.14 11.64 3.88
CA PRO A 185 4.20 10.98 2.59
C PRO A 185 3.19 9.83 2.55
N ARG A 186 2.20 9.94 1.66
CA ARG A 186 1.20 8.90 1.41
C ARG A 186 1.77 7.91 0.41
N ILE A 187 2.18 6.75 0.92
CA ILE A 187 2.75 5.68 0.11
C ILE A 187 1.91 4.42 0.28
N GLU A 188 1.51 3.88 -0.86
CA GLU A 188 0.44 2.92 -0.96
C GLU A 188 0.72 1.96 -2.11
N ASP A 189 0.76 0.65 -1.82
CA ASP A 189 1.13 -0.40 -2.78
C ASP A 189 2.43 -0.13 -3.54
N GLY A 190 3.43 0.45 -2.85
CA GLY A 190 4.71 0.82 -3.44
C GLY A 190 4.63 2.01 -4.41
N ARG A 191 3.57 2.83 -4.33
CA ARG A 191 3.38 4.05 -5.12
C ARG A 191 3.35 5.26 -4.20
N LEU A 192 4.02 6.34 -4.59
CA LEU A 192 3.86 7.65 -3.94
C LEU A 192 2.56 8.28 -4.43
N LEU A 193 1.55 8.36 -3.57
CA LEU A 193 0.24 8.96 -3.87
C LEU A 193 0.13 10.42 -3.45
N GLY A 194 1.11 10.91 -2.69
CA GLY A 194 1.17 12.31 -2.32
C GLY A 194 2.08 12.57 -1.13
N TRP A 195 2.27 13.84 -0.83
CA TRP A 195 2.99 14.30 0.36
C TRP A 195 2.69 15.78 0.58
N THR A 196 3.05 16.28 1.76
CA THR A 196 3.06 17.71 2.05
C THR A 196 4.51 18.18 2.14
N SER A 197 4.87 19.21 1.38
CA SER A 197 6.16 19.86 1.52
C SER A 197 6.06 21.06 2.44
N HIS A 198 7.00 21.20 3.36
CA HIS A 198 7.21 22.41 4.14
C HIS A 198 8.51 23.08 3.68
N TYR A 199 8.47 24.40 3.45
CA TYR A 199 9.58 25.19 2.93
C TYR A 199 10.20 26.02 4.05
N PRO A 200 11.33 25.59 4.67
CA PRO A 200 11.85 26.20 5.90
C PRO A 200 12.10 27.70 5.77
N TYR A 201 12.60 28.12 4.61
CA TYR A 201 12.96 29.52 4.33
C TYR A 201 11.77 30.47 4.18
N SER A 202 10.55 29.95 4.01
CA SER A 202 9.36 30.77 3.80
C SER A 202 8.23 30.47 4.79
N GLY A 203 8.34 29.40 5.58
CA GLY A 203 7.28 28.92 6.48
C GLY A 203 6.00 28.49 5.75
N LYS A 204 6.05 28.27 4.44
CA LYS A 204 4.89 27.91 3.62
C LYS A 204 4.89 26.41 3.33
N SER A 205 3.71 25.89 3.02
CA SER A 205 3.52 24.49 2.67
C SER A 205 2.86 24.32 1.31
N ALA A 206 3.24 23.26 0.59
CA ALA A 206 2.57 22.81 -0.63
C ALA A 206 2.09 21.38 -0.45
N GLU A 207 0.86 21.11 -0.84
CA GLU A 207 0.30 19.75 -0.87
C GLU A 207 0.46 19.16 -2.27
N TYR A 208 0.79 17.87 -2.35
CA TYR A 208 0.91 17.13 -3.59
C TYR A 208 0.02 15.88 -3.54
N THR A 209 -0.79 15.70 -4.57
CA THR A 209 -1.59 14.50 -4.81
C THR A 209 -1.19 13.89 -6.14
N CYS A 210 -0.75 12.64 -6.12
CA CYS A 210 -0.14 11.98 -7.26
C CYS A 210 -1.04 10.90 -7.82
N GLN A 211 -1.09 10.85 -9.15
CA GLN A 211 -1.69 9.76 -9.88
C GLN A 211 -0.80 8.52 -9.81
N ALA A 212 -1.43 7.35 -9.94
CA ALA A 212 -0.69 6.10 -10.02
C ALA A 212 0.34 6.18 -11.18
N PRO A 213 1.61 5.82 -10.95
CA PRO A 213 2.61 5.91 -11.99
C PRO A 213 2.27 5.06 -13.21
N GLU A 214 2.52 5.65 -14.39
CA GLU A 214 2.36 5.05 -15.70
C GLU A 214 3.44 3.98 -15.95
N LEU A 215 3.25 3.18 -17.01
CA LEU A 215 4.13 2.07 -17.40
C LEU A 215 5.58 2.52 -17.66
N ASP A 216 5.80 3.78 -18.03
CA ASP A 216 7.11 4.38 -18.31
C ASP A 216 7.84 4.92 -17.07
N LEU A 217 7.37 4.57 -15.86
CA LEU A 217 7.90 5.07 -14.57
C LEU A 217 7.75 6.59 -14.40
N SER A 218 6.88 7.23 -15.19
CA SER A 218 6.46 8.61 -14.98
C SER A 218 5.20 8.66 -14.12
N PHE A 219 5.01 9.79 -13.43
CA PHE A 219 3.77 10.06 -12.70
C PHE A 219 3.48 11.56 -12.69
N ALA A 220 2.21 11.90 -12.66
CA ALA A 220 1.75 13.27 -12.48
C ALA A 220 1.33 13.50 -11.03
N CYS A 221 1.65 14.67 -10.50
CA CYS A 221 1.10 15.14 -9.23
C CYS A 221 0.46 16.51 -9.43
N ASP A 222 -0.79 16.61 -9.02
CA ASP A 222 -1.45 17.87 -8.75
C ASP A 222 -0.82 18.46 -7.48
N TRP A 223 -0.60 19.77 -7.47
CA TRP A 223 -0.06 20.46 -6.31
C TRP A 223 -0.81 21.74 -6.02
N LYS A 224 -0.85 22.12 -4.74
CA LYS A 224 -1.48 23.34 -4.25
C LYS A 224 -0.59 24.06 -3.24
N PHE A 225 -0.48 25.37 -3.38
CA PHE A 225 0.28 26.26 -2.50
C PHE A 225 -0.45 27.60 -2.37
N GLY A 226 -1.12 27.81 -1.23
CA GLY A 226 -2.04 28.94 -1.08
C GLY A 226 -3.11 28.92 -2.18
N ASN A 227 -3.22 30.00 -2.95
CA ASN A 227 -4.17 30.15 -4.07
C ASN A 227 -3.60 29.67 -5.42
N ARG A 228 -2.41 29.08 -5.43
CA ARG A 228 -1.80 28.54 -6.65
C ARG A 228 -1.97 27.04 -6.68
N GLU A 229 -2.31 26.52 -7.84
CA GLU A 229 -2.40 25.10 -8.12
C GLU A 229 -1.85 24.78 -9.50
N GLY A 230 -1.44 23.54 -9.71
CA GLY A 230 -0.92 23.11 -10.99
C GLY A 230 -0.59 21.63 -11.04
N ILE A 231 0.02 21.23 -12.15
CA ILE A 231 0.41 19.83 -12.40
C ILE A 231 1.90 19.74 -12.64
N LEU A 232 2.57 18.87 -11.88
CA LEU A 232 3.95 18.46 -12.10
C LEU A 232 3.97 17.07 -12.72
N ARG A 233 4.68 16.88 -13.84
CA ARG A 233 5.00 15.54 -14.34
C ARG A 233 6.42 15.17 -13.98
N PHE A 234 6.55 14.07 -13.25
CA PHE A 234 7.82 13.48 -12.85
C PHE A 234 8.24 12.41 -13.85
N LYS A 235 9.51 12.46 -14.24
CA LYS A 235 10.18 11.38 -14.97
C LYS A 235 11.40 10.92 -14.19
N ARG A 236 11.67 9.61 -14.25
CA ARG A 236 12.87 9.02 -13.65
C ARG A 236 14.10 9.54 -14.38
N LEU A 237 15.11 9.95 -13.64
CA LEU A 237 16.42 10.26 -14.18
C LEU A 237 17.16 8.96 -14.51
N ARG A 238 17.78 8.91 -15.69
CA ARG A 238 18.65 7.79 -16.11
C ARG A 238 19.93 7.80 -15.30
#